data_AF-A0A2H9MYN8-F1
#
_entry.id   AF-A0A2H9MYN8-F1
#
_cell.length_a   1.000
_cell.length_b   1.000
_cell.length_c   1.000
_cell.angle_alpha   90.00
_cell.angle_beta   90.00
_cell.angle_gamma   90.00
#
_symmetry.space_group_name_H-M   'P 1'
#
loop_
_entity.id
_entity.type
_entity.pdbx_description
1 polymer ?
#
loop_
_entity_poly.entity_id
_entity_poly.type
_entity_poly.pdbx_seq_one_letter_code
_entity_poly.pdbx_strand_id
1 'polypeptide(L)'
;MNPILSLMNSTNTTSLLGFTQGYLYSLPGLILQGDFVAITISSIIFLAALFIVNKITSLMLILIKKTIFLLITGLAVYYLATDFHIRLLASGLTLETIVFGVFGVLIGLFGIFLSIKTWFSGAKESFGEIKYGSDFASKDKGLEIKSEDEQGIEKQDIITELKGLKNEFSLQMIKHDKNLLSVLVYLIIGQFGIFSSPTIAPPNPQLGLTFFFLFLFGAVIFVRQTYKNFRIGLLHLIIALFFGLLLSLILGYFWGGIELSTLFSFQYFGTSCVVAVITGMAVSLIMGGK
;
A
#
# COMPACT_ATOMS: atom_id res chain seq x y z
N MET A 1 13.74 45.06 -42.16
CA MET A 1 12.33 45.51 -42.23
C MET A 1 11.55 44.72 -41.20
N ASN A 2 10.97 45.38 -40.19
CA ASN A 2 10.31 44.73 -39.06
C ASN A 2 8.91 44.21 -39.46
N PRO A 3 8.69 42.89 -39.54
CA PRO A 3 7.38 42.30 -39.88
C PRO A 3 6.34 42.44 -38.77
N ILE A 4 6.72 42.99 -37.62
CA ILE A 4 5.88 43.08 -36.42
C ILE A 4 4.84 44.22 -36.55
N LEU A 5 5.08 45.26 -37.35
CA LEU A 5 4.21 46.44 -37.38
C LEU A 5 2.98 46.33 -38.31
N SER A 6 2.91 45.36 -39.23
CA SER A 6 1.79 45.28 -40.19
C SER A 6 0.66 44.33 -39.78
N LEU A 7 0.72 43.72 -38.59
CA LEU A 7 -0.20 42.65 -38.17
C LEU A 7 -1.26 43.08 -37.15
N MET A 8 -1.28 44.34 -36.70
CA MET A 8 -2.14 44.78 -35.59
C MET A 8 -3.57 45.19 -35.97
N ASN A 9 -4.03 45.06 -37.22
CA ASN A 9 -5.32 45.64 -37.65
C ASN A 9 -6.42 44.67 -38.13
N SER A 10 -6.51 43.45 -37.60
CA SER A 10 -7.73 42.64 -37.79
C SER A 10 -8.12 41.82 -36.56
N THR A 11 -9.26 42.18 -35.97
CA THR A 11 -9.98 41.46 -34.93
C THR A 11 -10.64 40.21 -35.52
N ASN A 12 -9.86 39.16 -35.80
CA ASN A 12 -10.35 37.86 -36.24
C ASN A 12 -9.69 36.77 -35.41
N THR A 13 -10.46 36.01 -34.64
CA THR A 13 -9.96 34.89 -33.82
C THR A 13 -9.28 33.79 -34.64
N THR A 14 -9.58 33.69 -35.94
CA THR A 14 -8.88 32.84 -36.91
C THR A 14 -7.44 33.28 -37.21
N SER A 15 -7.09 34.56 -37.04
CA SER A 15 -5.73 35.06 -37.27
C SER A 15 -4.79 34.68 -36.12
N LEU A 16 -5.31 34.61 -34.89
CA LEU A 16 -4.52 34.25 -33.71
C LEU A 16 -4.00 32.81 -33.78
N LEU A 17 -4.86 31.86 -34.14
CA LEU A 17 -4.53 30.44 -34.17
C LEU A 17 -3.46 30.14 -35.25
N GLY A 18 -3.62 30.74 -36.43
CA GLY A 18 -2.65 30.66 -37.51
C GLY A 18 -1.31 31.34 -37.17
N PHE A 19 -1.35 32.48 -36.49
CA PHE A 19 -0.16 33.15 -35.98
C PHE A 19 0.58 32.28 -34.95
N THR A 20 -0.13 31.72 -33.96
CA THR A 20 0.48 30.84 -32.94
C THR A 20 1.07 29.59 -33.55
N GLN A 21 0.38 28.95 -34.51
CA GLN A 21 0.89 27.77 -35.19
C GLN A 21 2.14 28.10 -36.01
N GLY A 22 2.12 29.19 -36.79
CA GLY A 22 3.27 29.64 -37.56
C GLY A 22 4.48 29.98 -36.68
N TYR A 23 4.24 30.65 -35.54
CA TYR A 23 5.28 30.98 -34.56
C TYR A 23 5.85 29.73 -33.87
N LEU A 24 5.00 28.76 -33.52
CA LEU A 24 5.41 27.48 -32.95
C LEU A 24 6.33 26.68 -33.88
N TYR A 25 6.06 26.70 -35.19
CA TYR A 25 6.92 26.03 -36.18
C TYR A 25 8.25 26.75 -36.42
N SER A 26 8.30 28.07 -36.28
CA SER A 26 9.53 28.84 -36.47
C SER A 26 10.42 28.90 -35.22
N LEU A 27 9.89 28.55 -34.04
CA LEU A 27 10.62 28.55 -32.75
C LEU A 27 12.01 27.89 -32.80
N PRO A 28 12.19 26.67 -33.35
CA PRO A 28 13.51 26.04 -33.40
C PRO A 28 14.54 26.87 -34.17
N GLY A 29 14.14 27.49 -35.27
CA GLY A 29 15.01 28.36 -36.07
C GLY A 29 15.40 29.63 -35.32
N LEU A 30 14.45 30.26 -34.62
CA LEU A 30 14.69 31.46 -33.83
C LEU A 30 15.60 31.20 -32.61
N ILE A 31 15.49 30.03 -31.98
CA ILE A 31 16.36 29.60 -30.88
C ILE A 31 17.81 29.44 -31.37
N LEU A 32 18.02 28.80 -32.53
CA LEU A 32 19.35 28.64 -33.12
C LEU A 32 19.99 29.98 -33.51
N GLN A 33 19.17 30.99 -33.80
CA GLN A 33 19.61 32.36 -34.07
C GLN A 33 19.92 33.16 -32.80
N GLY A 34 19.68 32.61 -31.61
CA GLY A 34 19.93 33.28 -30.34
C GLY A 34 18.87 34.32 -29.95
N ASP A 35 17.67 34.25 -30.51
CA ASP A 35 16.57 35.14 -30.12
C ASP A 35 16.13 34.85 -28.68
N PHE A 36 16.35 35.82 -27.79
CA PHE A 36 16.04 35.72 -26.37
C PHE A 36 14.55 35.46 -26.07
N VAL A 37 13.64 36.04 -26.86
CA VAL A 37 12.20 35.86 -26.69
C VAL A 37 11.80 34.44 -27.07
N ALA A 38 12.32 33.93 -28.18
CA ALA A 38 12.09 32.55 -28.62
C ALA A 38 12.58 31.53 -27.59
N ILE A 39 13.78 31.75 -27.02
CA ILE A 39 14.35 30.90 -25.95
C ILE A 39 13.44 30.91 -24.71
N THR A 40 12.96 32.09 -24.30
CA THR A 40 12.08 32.23 -23.13
C THR A 40 10.74 31.52 -23.34
N ILE A 41 10.09 31.74 -24.48
CA ILE A 41 8.80 31.10 -24.82
C ILE A 41 8.96 29.59 -24.92
N SER A 42 10.03 29.10 -25.57
CA SER A 42 10.33 27.67 -25.66
C SER A 42 10.51 27.03 -24.28
N SER A 43 11.20 27.72 -23.36
CA SER A 43 11.40 27.25 -21.98
C SER A 43 10.07 27.14 -21.23
N ILE A 44 9.15 28.10 -21.39
CA ILE A 44 7.81 28.05 -20.79
C ILE A 44 7.00 26.88 -21.35
N ILE A 45 7.00 26.69 -22.66
CA ILE A 45 6.29 25.58 -23.33
C ILE A 45 6.85 24.23 -22.86
N PHE A 46 8.17 24.11 -22.78
CA PHE A 46 8.84 22.91 -22.30
C PHE A 46 8.44 22.58 -20.85
N LEU A 47 8.41 23.59 -19.98
CA LEU A 47 8.00 23.40 -18.58
C LEU A 47 6.52 23.01 -18.48
N ALA A 48 5.65 23.62 -19.28
CA ALA A 48 4.24 23.23 -19.38
C ALA A 48 4.07 21.78 -19.87
N ALA A 49 4.86 21.38 -20.88
CA ALA A 49 4.87 20.00 -21.38
C ALA A 49 5.33 19.01 -20.30
N LEU A 50 6.40 19.32 -19.55
CA LEU A 50 6.84 18.50 -18.43
C LEU A 50 5.75 18.35 -17.35
N PHE A 51 5.04 19.44 -17.03
CA PHE A 51 3.93 19.39 -16.09
C PHE A 51 2.79 18.48 -16.57
N ILE A 52 2.45 18.55 -17.87
CA ILE A 52 1.44 17.68 -18.49
C ILE A 52 1.91 16.22 -18.43
N VAL A 53 3.15 15.93 -18.83
CA VAL A 53 3.72 14.58 -18.79
C VAL A 53 3.67 14.02 -17.36
N ASN A 54 4.11 14.79 -16.36
CA ASN A 54 4.06 14.38 -14.96
C ASN A 54 2.63 14.05 -14.49
N LYS A 55 1.65 14.88 -14.88
CA LYS A 55 0.24 14.65 -14.57
C LYS A 55 -0.30 13.36 -15.23
N ILE A 56 0.07 13.11 -16.49
CA ILE A 56 -0.28 11.89 -17.20
C ILE A 56 0.37 10.67 -16.55
N THR A 57 1.65 10.75 -16.17
CA THR A 57 2.35 9.65 -15.48
C THR A 57 1.68 9.28 -14.16
N SER A 58 1.28 10.28 -13.36
CA SER A 58 0.53 10.04 -12.12
C SER A 58 -0.80 9.31 -12.38
N LEU A 59 -1.56 9.75 -13.39
CA LEU A 59 -2.82 9.11 -13.78
C LEU A 59 -2.59 7.68 -14.29
N MET A 60 -1.55 7.46 -15.09
CA MET A 60 -1.15 6.14 -15.56
C MET A 60 -0.82 5.19 -14.41
N LEU A 61 -0.09 5.65 -13.39
CA LEU A 61 0.28 4.83 -12.24
C LEU A 61 -0.96 4.38 -11.45
N ILE A 62 -1.92 5.29 -11.25
CA ILE A 62 -3.21 4.99 -10.62
C ILE A 62 -3.97 3.94 -11.44
N LEU A 63 -4.00 4.09 -12.77
CA LEU A 63 -4.70 3.16 -13.66
C LEU A 63 -4.04 1.78 -13.64
N ILE A 64 -2.71 1.70 -13.73
CA ILE A 64 -1.96 0.44 -13.65
C ILE A 64 -2.27 -0.29 -12.34
N LYS A 65 -2.20 0.40 -11.19
CA LYS A 65 -2.44 -0.21 -9.88
C LYS A 65 -3.84 -0.84 -9.78
N LYS A 66 -4.85 -0.15 -10.30
CA LYS A 66 -6.24 -0.63 -10.34
C LYS A 66 -6.41 -1.80 -11.29
N THR A 67 -5.80 -1.75 -12.46
CA THR A 67 -5.83 -2.85 -13.43
C THR A 67 -5.20 -4.11 -12.85
N ILE A 68 -4.05 -4.00 -12.20
CA ILE A 68 -3.39 -5.11 -11.53
C ILE A 68 -4.28 -5.68 -10.42
N PHE A 69 -4.90 -4.83 -9.59
CA PHE A 69 -5.80 -5.30 -8.52
C PHE A 69 -7.01 -6.06 -9.06
N LEU A 70 -7.61 -5.59 -10.15
CA LEU A 70 -8.70 -6.28 -10.84
C LEU A 70 -8.25 -7.62 -11.41
N LEU A 71 -7.07 -7.66 -12.04
CA LEU A 71 -6.52 -8.88 -12.62
C LEU A 71 -6.25 -9.92 -11.53
N ILE A 72 -5.58 -9.55 -10.43
CA ILE A 72 -5.32 -10.45 -9.30
C ILE A 72 -6.62 -11.00 -8.72
N THR A 73 -7.61 -10.14 -8.49
CA THR A 73 -8.91 -10.56 -7.93
C THR A 73 -9.64 -11.50 -8.90
N GLY A 74 -9.64 -11.20 -10.20
CA GLY A 74 -10.21 -12.07 -11.22
C GLY A 74 -9.52 -13.43 -11.30
N LEU A 75 -8.18 -13.45 -11.21
CA LEU A 75 -7.38 -14.67 -11.20
C LEU A 75 -7.68 -15.52 -9.96
N ALA A 76 -7.83 -14.90 -8.79
CA ALA A 76 -8.18 -15.59 -7.55
C ALA A 76 -9.57 -16.25 -7.65
N VAL A 77 -10.56 -15.55 -8.21
CA VAL A 77 -11.90 -16.12 -8.45
C VAL A 77 -11.85 -17.27 -9.47
N TYR A 78 -11.04 -17.13 -10.51
CA TYR A 78 -10.83 -18.20 -11.50
C TYR A 78 -10.24 -19.46 -10.83
N TYR A 79 -9.16 -19.33 -10.06
CA TYR A 79 -8.56 -20.46 -9.36
C TYR A 79 -9.50 -21.09 -8.35
N LEU A 80 -10.28 -20.28 -7.62
CA LEU A 80 -11.29 -20.78 -6.70
C LEU A 80 -12.36 -21.60 -7.43
N ALA A 81 -12.82 -21.14 -8.60
CA ALA A 81 -13.79 -21.87 -9.41
C ALA A 81 -13.21 -23.19 -9.94
N THR A 82 -11.94 -23.19 -10.36
CA THR A 82 -11.24 -24.40 -10.80
C THR A 82 -11.08 -25.41 -9.66
N ASP A 83 -10.62 -24.98 -8.48
CA ASP A 83 -10.47 -25.85 -7.31
C ASP A 83 -11.82 -26.42 -6.86
N PHE A 84 -12.87 -25.58 -6.84
CA PHE A 84 -14.23 -26.03 -6.56
C PHE A 84 -14.70 -27.09 -7.57
N HIS A 85 -14.44 -26.90 -8.86
CA HIS A 85 -14.80 -27.87 -9.90
C HIS A 85 -14.06 -29.20 -9.71
N ILE A 86 -12.76 -29.16 -9.41
CA ILE A 86 -11.95 -30.36 -9.14
C ILE A 86 -12.48 -31.11 -7.90
N ARG A 87 -12.77 -30.39 -6.80
CA ARG A 87 -13.34 -30.98 -5.58
C ARG A 87 -14.71 -31.60 -5.81
N LEU A 88 -15.55 -30.93 -6.61
CA LEU A 88 -16.88 -31.42 -6.98
C LEU A 88 -16.80 -32.71 -7.80
N LEU A 89 -15.84 -32.82 -8.73
CA LEU A 89 -15.63 -34.04 -9.51
C LEU A 89 -15.03 -35.19 -8.67
N ALA A 90 -14.13 -34.87 -7.75
CA ALA A 90 -13.41 -35.88 -6.97
C ALA A 90 -14.24 -36.44 -5.80
N SER A 91 -14.89 -35.56 -5.04
CA SER A 91 -15.61 -35.93 -3.80
C SER A 91 -17.13 -35.97 -3.99
N GLY A 92 -17.64 -35.45 -5.11
CA GLY A 92 -19.07 -35.26 -5.30
C GLY A 92 -19.64 -34.11 -4.47
N LEU A 93 -20.97 -34.09 -4.38
CA LEU A 93 -21.75 -33.04 -3.73
C LEU A 93 -21.87 -33.32 -2.22
N THR A 94 -20.75 -33.20 -1.51
CA THR A 94 -20.69 -33.33 -0.05
C THR A 94 -20.97 -32.00 0.65
N LEU A 95 -21.32 -32.04 1.94
CA LEU A 95 -21.54 -30.84 2.75
C LEU A 95 -20.34 -29.89 2.70
N GLU A 96 -19.12 -30.43 2.75
CA GLU A 96 -17.88 -29.67 2.67
C GLU A 96 -17.74 -28.93 1.33
N THR A 97 -17.98 -29.63 0.22
CA THR A 97 -17.92 -29.02 -1.12
C THR A 97 -18.99 -27.94 -1.29
N ILE A 98 -20.22 -28.16 -0.79
CA ILE A 98 -21.30 -27.16 -0.82
C ILE A 98 -20.90 -25.91 -0.05
N VAL A 99 -20.42 -26.07 1.20
CA VAL A 99 -20.00 -24.95 2.05
C VAL A 99 -18.85 -24.19 1.39
N PHE A 100 -17.82 -24.89 0.91
CA PHE A 100 -16.70 -24.28 0.20
C PHE A 100 -17.15 -23.50 -1.04
N GLY A 101 -18.05 -24.07 -1.85
CA GLY A 101 -18.60 -23.43 -3.04
C GLY A 101 -19.40 -22.17 -2.73
N VAL A 102 -20.32 -22.23 -1.76
CA VAL A 102 -21.17 -21.08 -1.38
C VAL A 102 -20.32 -19.95 -0.82
N PHE A 103 -19.42 -20.24 0.13
CA PHE A 103 -18.54 -19.22 0.70
C PHE A 103 -17.58 -18.66 -0.35
N GLY A 104 -17.02 -19.52 -1.19
CA GLY A 104 -16.12 -19.11 -2.26
C GLY A 104 -16.79 -18.18 -3.27
N VAL A 105 -18.03 -18.46 -3.68
CA VAL A 105 -18.81 -17.59 -4.57
C VAL A 105 -19.14 -16.26 -3.90
N LEU A 106 -19.57 -16.26 -2.63
CA LEU A 106 -19.86 -15.02 -1.90
C LEU A 106 -18.63 -14.12 -1.76
N ILE A 107 -17.49 -14.69 -1.37
CA ILE A 107 -16.21 -13.97 -1.23
C ILE A 107 -15.74 -13.49 -2.60
N GLY A 108 -15.85 -14.32 -3.65
CA GLY A 108 -15.46 -13.97 -5.00
C GLY A 108 -16.29 -12.82 -5.59
N LEU A 109 -17.61 -12.86 -5.44
CA LEU A 109 -18.50 -11.78 -5.86
C LEU A 109 -18.21 -10.48 -5.09
N PHE A 110 -17.99 -10.58 -3.79
CA PHE A 110 -17.63 -9.42 -2.96
C PHE A 110 -16.28 -8.82 -3.38
N GLY A 111 -15.28 -9.66 -3.65
CA GLY A 111 -13.97 -9.24 -4.16
C GLY A 111 -14.07 -8.53 -5.51
N ILE A 112 -14.80 -9.11 -6.47
CA ILE A 112 -15.05 -8.50 -7.78
C ILE A 112 -15.77 -7.17 -7.62
N PHE A 113 -16.81 -7.11 -6.79
CA PHE A 113 -17.57 -5.89 -6.53
C PHE A 113 -16.68 -4.78 -5.95
N LEU A 114 -15.84 -5.10 -4.97
CA LEU A 114 -14.87 -4.15 -4.42
C LEU A 114 -13.86 -3.68 -5.46
N SER A 115 -13.34 -4.60 -6.28
CA SER A 115 -12.39 -4.25 -7.34
C SER A 115 -13.00 -3.34 -8.41
N ILE A 116 -14.24 -3.62 -8.83
CA ILE A 116 -14.96 -2.75 -9.76
C ILE A 116 -15.26 -1.39 -9.13
N LYS A 117 -15.73 -1.37 -7.88
CA LYS A 117 -16.01 -0.12 -7.16
C LYS A 117 -14.77 0.76 -7.04
N THR A 118 -13.63 0.18 -6.69
CA THR A 118 -12.34 0.90 -6.59
C THR A 118 -11.83 1.39 -7.95
N TRP A 119 -12.11 0.65 -9.02
CA TRP A 119 -11.84 1.09 -10.40
C TRP A 119 -12.57 2.41 -10.69
N PHE A 120 -13.89 2.46 -10.45
CA PHE A 120 -14.74 3.62 -10.74
C PHE A 120 -14.58 4.77 -9.74
N SER A 121 -14.40 4.50 -8.44
CA SER A 121 -14.37 5.56 -7.42
C SER A 121 -13.14 6.45 -7.55
N GLY A 122 -11.96 5.88 -7.85
CA GLY A 122 -10.75 6.70 -7.94
C GLY A 122 -10.63 7.54 -9.21
N ALA A 123 -11.59 7.50 -10.14
CA ALA A 123 -11.67 8.50 -11.23
C ALA A 123 -12.21 9.85 -10.71
N LYS A 124 -12.99 9.82 -9.61
CA LYS A 124 -13.57 11.02 -8.99
C LYS A 124 -12.61 11.66 -7.99
N GLU A 125 -11.85 10.88 -7.24
CA GLU A 125 -10.82 11.36 -6.31
C GLU A 125 -9.54 11.88 -7.01
N SER A 126 -9.24 11.46 -8.24
CA SER A 126 -8.08 11.99 -8.98
C SER A 126 -8.32 13.37 -9.59
N PHE A 127 -9.57 13.81 -9.72
CA PHE A 127 -9.95 15.15 -10.19
C PHE A 127 -10.28 16.12 -9.03
N GLY A 128 -10.66 15.61 -7.87
CA GLY A 128 -10.83 16.39 -6.64
C GLY A 128 -9.63 16.20 -5.72
N GLU A 129 -8.69 17.13 -5.78
CA GLU A 129 -7.51 17.21 -4.89
C GLU A 129 -6.54 16.02 -4.94
N ILE A 130 -5.58 16.10 -5.87
CA ILE A 130 -4.20 15.72 -5.52
C ILE A 130 -3.68 16.79 -4.55
N LYS A 131 -4.14 16.78 -3.29
CA LYS A 131 -3.42 17.37 -2.15
C LYS A 131 -2.26 16.43 -1.83
N TYR A 132 -1.25 16.41 -2.70
CA TYR A 132 0.07 15.91 -2.32
C TYR A 132 0.70 17.00 -1.44
N GLY A 133 0.74 16.75 -0.14
CA GLY A 133 1.60 17.46 0.82
C GLY A 133 1.25 18.93 1.10
N SER A 134 0.44 19.17 2.13
CA SER A 134 0.53 20.43 2.92
C SER A 134 -0.35 20.48 4.18
N ASP A 135 -1.00 19.39 4.62
CA ASP A 135 -1.63 19.39 5.95
C ASP A 135 -0.61 19.02 7.07
N PHE A 136 0.64 19.43 6.86
CA PHE A 136 1.73 19.52 7.84
C PHE A 136 1.92 20.99 8.23
N ALA A 137 0.85 21.68 8.64
CA ALA A 137 0.98 22.93 9.38
C ALA A 137 -0.33 23.25 10.09
N SER A 138 -0.22 23.57 11.38
CA SER A 138 -1.25 24.23 12.20
C SER A 138 -2.44 23.37 12.67
N LYS A 139 -2.20 22.58 13.72
CA LYS A 139 -3.05 22.69 14.92
C LYS A 139 -2.32 22.25 16.17
N ASP A 140 -1.22 22.94 16.45
CA ASP A 140 -0.73 23.11 17.80
C ASP A 140 -1.73 24.03 18.53
N LYS A 141 -2.55 23.45 19.41
CA LYS A 141 -3.25 24.20 20.44
C LYS A 141 -2.85 23.58 21.77
N GLY A 142 -2.00 24.35 22.45
CA GLY A 142 -1.42 24.09 23.75
C GLY A 142 -2.37 23.46 24.75
N LEU A 143 -1.85 22.47 25.44
CA LEU A 143 -2.33 22.05 26.74
C LEU A 143 -1.24 22.43 27.74
N GLU A 144 -1.62 23.38 28.60
CA GLU A 144 -0.82 23.93 29.68
C GLU A 144 -0.21 22.83 30.54
N ILE A 145 1.10 22.96 30.74
CA ILE A 145 1.85 22.21 31.73
C ILE A 145 1.44 22.76 33.10
N LYS A 146 0.68 21.98 33.86
CA LYS A 146 0.68 22.09 35.33
C LYS A 146 1.71 21.11 35.86
N SER A 147 2.80 21.68 36.36
CA SER A 147 3.71 21.05 37.30
C SER A 147 3.07 21.13 38.69
N GLU A 148 3.09 20.02 39.42
CA GLU A 148 3.28 20.00 40.88
C GLU A 148 3.47 18.55 41.36
N ASP A 149 4.68 18.34 41.90
CA ASP A 149 5.04 17.58 43.10
C ASP A 149 4.92 16.05 43.19
N GLU A 150 6.11 15.45 43.07
CA GLU A 150 6.69 14.40 43.92
C GLU A 150 5.99 14.13 45.28
N GLN A 151 5.49 12.91 45.46
CA GLN A 151 6.01 11.89 46.41
C GLN A 151 4.97 10.81 46.69
N GLY A 152 5.36 9.54 46.50
CA GLY A 152 4.85 8.45 47.33
C GLY A 152 4.23 7.24 46.62
N ILE A 153 4.99 6.14 46.69
CA ILE A 153 4.51 4.76 46.92
C ILE A 153 4.20 3.92 45.65
N GLU A 154 5.29 3.61 44.94
CA GLU A 154 5.80 2.26 44.63
C GLU A 154 4.90 1.05 45.03
N LYS A 155 3.76 0.89 44.37
CA LYS A 155 3.06 -0.40 44.13
C LYS A 155 1.81 -0.28 43.24
N GLN A 156 1.42 0.94 42.87
CA GLN A 156 0.24 1.23 42.06
C GLN A 156 0.54 1.45 40.56
N ASP A 157 1.81 1.47 40.17
CA ASP A 157 2.23 1.70 38.77
C ASP A 157 1.96 0.51 37.85
N ILE A 158 2.14 -0.73 38.30
CA ILE A 158 1.95 -1.91 37.43
C ILE A 158 0.49 -2.07 37.00
N ILE A 159 -0.48 -1.77 37.89
CA ILE A 159 -1.91 -1.87 37.58
C ILE A 159 -2.37 -0.69 36.70
N THR A 160 -1.73 0.47 36.84
CA THR A 160 -2.04 1.67 36.05
C THR A 160 -1.40 1.58 34.65
N GLU A 161 -0.20 1.02 34.52
CA GLU A 161 0.41 0.65 33.23
C GLU A 161 -0.38 -0.47 32.52
N LEU A 162 -0.86 -1.49 33.24
CA LEU A 162 -1.71 -2.54 32.67
C LEU A 162 -3.09 -2.02 32.25
N LYS A 163 -3.67 -1.04 32.97
CA LYS A 163 -4.90 -0.36 32.55
C LYS A 163 -4.67 0.59 31.38
N GLY A 164 -3.51 1.25 31.31
CA GLY A 164 -3.05 2.04 30.16
C GLY A 164 -2.92 1.17 28.91
N LEU A 165 -2.22 0.04 29.02
CA LEU A 165 -2.11 -0.96 27.94
C LEU A 165 -3.48 -1.52 27.54
N LYS A 166 -4.38 -1.80 28.49
CA LYS A 166 -5.73 -2.29 28.16
C LYS A 166 -6.58 -1.27 27.41
N ASN A 167 -6.37 0.03 27.66
CA ASN A 167 -7.01 1.11 26.91
C ASN A 167 -6.34 1.34 25.54
N GLU A 168 -5.02 1.16 25.43
CA GLU A 168 -4.27 1.16 24.16
C GLU A 168 -4.64 -0.04 23.26
N PHE A 169 -4.93 -1.21 23.84
CA PHE A 169 -5.41 -2.40 23.12
C PHE A 169 -6.94 -2.42 22.90
N SER A 170 -7.66 -1.35 23.26
CA SER A 170 -9.10 -1.31 23.00
C SER A 170 -9.37 -1.28 21.49
N LEU A 171 -10.38 -2.04 21.05
CA LEU A 171 -10.86 -2.08 19.65
C LEU A 171 -11.17 -0.68 19.06
N GLN A 172 -11.29 0.35 19.91
CA GLN A 172 -11.47 1.74 19.50
C GLN A 172 -10.18 2.38 18.98
N MET A 173 -9.00 2.05 19.53
CA MET A 173 -7.71 2.53 19.01
C MET A 173 -7.37 1.87 17.66
N ILE A 174 -7.66 0.57 17.50
CA ILE A 174 -7.51 -0.17 16.23
C ILE A 174 -8.37 0.46 15.12
N LYS A 175 -9.54 1.02 15.45
CA LYS A 175 -10.40 1.73 14.50
C LYS A 175 -9.93 3.16 14.20
N HIS A 176 -9.24 3.81 15.13
CA HIS A 176 -8.81 5.21 14.98
C HIS A 176 -7.42 5.35 14.38
N ASP A 177 -6.54 4.36 14.58
CA ASP A 177 -5.18 4.39 14.04
C ASP A 177 -5.16 3.81 12.63
N LYS A 178 -5.35 4.71 11.64
CA LYS A 178 -5.32 4.41 10.20
C LYS A 178 -4.07 3.62 9.80
N ASN A 179 -2.98 3.78 10.55
CA ASN A 179 -1.70 3.15 10.28
C ASN A 179 -1.73 1.66 10.68
N LEU A 180 -2.40 1.27 11.75
CA LEU A 180 -2.48 -0.12 12.19
C LEU A 180 -3.31 -1.00 11.23
N LEU A 181 -4.46 -0.48 10.77
CA LEU A 181 -5.27 -1.17 9.77
C LEU A 181 -4.48 -1.36 8.45
N SER A 182 -3.73 -0.34 8.06
CA SER A 182 -2.84 -0.39 6.90
C SER A 182 -1.78 -1.49 7.03
N VAL A 183 -1.10 -1.56 8.18
CA VAL A 183 -0.15 -2.64 8.51
C VAL A 183 -0.81 -4.01 8.33
N LEU A 184 -2.01 -4.23 8.90
CA LEU A 184 -2.71 -5.52 8.79
C LEU A 184 -3.11 -5.87 7.35
N VAL A 185 -3.60 -4.90 6.57
CA VAL A 185 -3.96 -5.14 5.16
C VAL A 185 -2.72 -5.53 4.35
N TYR A 186 -1.61 -4.82 4.52
CA TYR A 186 -0.36 -5.14 3.83
C TYR A 186 0.27 -6.46 4.28
N LEU A 187 0.12 -6.82 5.55
CA LEU A 187 0.50 -8.12 6.09
C LEU A 187 -0.25 -9.25 5.37
N ILE A 188 -1.58 -9.12 5.25
CA ILE A 188 -2.43 -10.09 4.55
C ILE A 188 -1.98 -10.21 3.08
N ILE A 189 -1.87 -9.10 2.37
CA ILE A 189 -1.44 -9.09 0.95
C ILE A 189 -0.08 -9.77 0.78
N GLY A 190 0.89 -9.45 1.65
CA GLY A 190 2.23 -10.02 1.60
C GLY A 190 2.25 -11.54 1.80
N GLN A 191 1.49 -12.05 2.78
CA GLN A 191 1.42 -13.49 3.02
C GLN A 191 0.69 -14.25 1.91
N PHE A 192 -0.44 -13.73 1.44
CA PHE A 192 -1.15 -14.33 0.31
C PHE A 192 -0.27 -14.38 -0.95
N GLY A 193 0.54 -13.34 -1.19
CA GLY A 193 1.49 -13.33 -2.30
C GLY A 193 2.50 -14.48 -2.23
N ILE A 194 3.01 -14.80 -1.04
CA ILE A 194 3.95 -15.91 -0.83
C ILE A 194 3.30 -17.27 -1.06
N PHE A 195 2.07 -17.48 -0.56
CA PHE A 195 1.35 -18.75 -0.77
C PHE A 195 0.80 -18.92 -2.19
N SER A 196 0.63 -17.83 -2.94
CA SER A 196 0.16 -17.85 -4.33
C SER A 196 1.27 -18.05 -5.36
N SER A 197 2.55 -18.06 -4.93
CA SER A 197 3.73 -18.16 -5.79
C SER A 197 4.62 -19.32 -5.33
N PRO A 198 5.32 -20.03 -6.24
CA PRO A 198 6.33 -21.02 -5.84
C PRO A 198 7.45 -20.34 -5.04
N THR A 199 7.37 -20.48 -3.72
CA THR A 199 8.34 -19.90 -2.78
C THR A 199 9.29 -20.98 -2.28
N ILE A 200 10.59 -20.69 -2.34
CA ILE A 200 11.64 -21.60 -1.86
C ILE A 200 11.65 -21.55 -0.33
N ALA A 201 11.31 -22.68 0.29
CA ALA A 201 11.42 -22.84 1.74
C ALA A 201 12.89 -22.92 2.18
N PRO A 202 13.20 -22.56 3.44
CA PRO A 202 14.54 -22.75 3.99
C PRO A 202 14.96 -24.23 3.90
N PRO A 203 16.24 -24.53 3.58
CA PRO A 203 16.69 -25.90 3.39
C PRO A 203 16.67 -26.73 4.69
N ASN A 204 16.67 -26.08 5.85
CA ASN A 204 16.42 -26.71 7.14
C ASN A 204 15.80 -25.70 8.14
N PRO A 205 15.15 -26.18 9.22
CA PRO A 205 14.51 -25.31 10.20
C PRO A 205 15.47 -24.41 10.97
N GLN A 206 16.72 -24.84 11.19
CA GLN A 206 17.72 -24.04 11.90
C GLN A 206 18.06 -22.75 11.13
N LEU A 207 18.21 -22.84 9.81
CA LEU A 207 18.44 -21.68 8.95
C LEU A 207 17.21 -20.78 8.90
N GLY A 208 16.00 -21.35 8.79
CA GLY A 208 14.77 -20.57 8.83
C GLY A 208 14.59 -19.79 10.14
N LEU A 209 14.88 -20.42 11.28
CA LEU A 209 14.87 -19.76 12.59
C LEU A 209 15.91 -18.63 12.67
N THR A 210 17.11 -18.87 12.15
CA THR A 210 18.18 -17.86 12.12
C THR A 210 17.77 -16.64 11.31
N PHE A 211 17.21 -16.83 10.12
CA PHE A 211 16.69 -15.73 9.30
C PHE A 211 15.55 -14.98 9.98
N PHE A 212 14.66 -15.70 10.66
CA PHE A 212 13.55 -15.08 11.39
C PHE A 212 14.04 -14.15 12.51
N PHE A 213 15.02 -14.58 13.32
CA PHE A 213 15.59 -13.71 14.35
C PHE A 213 16.42 -12.55 13.79
N LEU A 214 17.20 -12.80 12.73
CA LEU A 214 17.95 -11.74 12.05
C LEU A 214 17.00 -10.67 11.50
N PHE A 215 15.89 -11.08 10.89
CA PHE A 215 14.84 -10.18 10.44
C PHE A 215 14.21 -9.42 11.60
N LEU A 216 13.85 -10.09 12.70
CA LEU A 216 13.22 -9.45 13.85
C LEU A 216 14.13 -8.39 14.48
N PHE A 217 15.44 -8.66 14.56
CA PHE A 217 16.43 -7.67 14.97
C PHE A 217 16.49 -6.47 14.02
N GLY A 218 16.53 -6.72 12.71
CA GLY A 218 16.49 -5.66 11.68
C GLY A 218 15.21 -4.84 11.75
N ALA A 219 14.06 -5.46 12.01
CA ALA A 219 12.77 -4.81 12.14
C ALA A 219 12.72 -3.86 13.35
N VAL A 220 13.30 -4.24 14.49
CA VAL A 220 13.42 -3.35 15.66
C VAL A 220 14.28 -2.13 15.36
N ILE A 221 15.40 -2.31 14.65
CA ILE A 221 16.25 -1.18 14.21
C ILE A 221 15.47 -0.27 13.26
N PHE A 222 14.77 -0.85 12.28
CA PHE A 222 13.94 -0.11 11.33
C PHE A 222 12.85 0.69 12.04
N VAL A 223 12.18 0.11 13.02
CA VAL A 223 11.16 0.78 13.83
C VAL A 223 11.75 1.98 14.57
N ARG A 224 12.93 1.83 15.17
CA ARG A 224 13.63 2.91 15.88
C ARG A 224 14.00 4.07 14.97
N GLN A 225 14.28 3.81 13.69
CA GLN A 225 14.65 4.84 12.71
C GLN A 225 13.45 5.51 12.06
N THR A 226 12.35 4.77 11.87
CA THR A 226 11.22 5.22 11.02
C THR A 226 10.08 5.84 11.83
N TYR A 227 9.77 5.29 13.01
CA TYR A 227 8.64 5.76 13.80
C TYR A 227 9.04 6.93 14.69
N LYS A 228 8.21 7.98 14.71
CA LYS A 228 8.38 9.12 15.64
C LYS A 228 8.37 8.65 17.10
N ASN A 229 7.45 7.73 17.42
CA ASN A 229 7.29 7.15 18.75
C ASN A 229 7.70 5.68 18.71
N PHE A 230 8.86 5.36 19.31
CA PHE A 230 9.40 4.01 19.32
C PHE A 230 8.45 2.98 19.93
N ARG A 231 7.75 3.31 21.03
CA ARG A 231 6.80 2.41 21.69
C ARG A 231 5.63 2.00 20.78
N ILE A 232 5.07 2.96 20.04
CA ILE A 232 3.96 2.71 19.11
C ILE A 232 4.45 1.85 17.95
N GLY A 233 5.62 2.15 17.39
CA GLY A 233 6.21 1.31 16.33
C GLY A 233 6.53 -0.11 16.80
N LEU A 234 6.98 -0.27 18.06
CA LEU A 234 7.22 -1.59 18.64
C LEU A 234 5.90 -2.35 18.84
N LEU A 235 4.84 -1.67 19.26
CA LEU A 235 3.49 -2.24 19.38
C LEU A 235 2.96 -2.68 18.00
N HIS A 236 3.14 -1.87 16.95
CA HIS A 236 2.82 -2.27 15.58
C HIS A 236 3.59 -3.53 15.14
N LEU A 237 4.88 -3.61 15.46
CA LEU A 237 5.70 -4.79 15.16
C LEU A 237 5.18 -6.04 15.89
N ILE A 238 4.85 -5.93 17.18
CA ILE A 238 4.31 -7.04 17.98
C ILE A 238 2.96 -7.50 17.43
N ILE A 239 2.07 -6.58 17.10
CA ILE A 239 0.76 -6.91 16.53
C ILE A 239 0.92 -7.57 15.15
N ALA A 240 1.77 -7.01 14.28
CA ALA A 240 2.05 -7.59 12.97
C ALA A 240 2.67 -8.99 13.08
N LEU A 241 3.56 -9.21 14.06
CA LEU A 241 4.16 -10.51 14.34
C LEU A 241 3.11 -11.53 14.77
N PHE A 242 2.26 -11.17 15.74
CA PHE A 242 1.22 -12.05 16.25
C PHE A 242 0.20 -12.44 15.17
N PHE A 243 -0.37 -11.44 14.49
CA PHE A 243 -1.31 -11.68 13.39
C PHE A 243 -0.62 -12.40 12.22
N GLY A 244 0.65 -12.10 11.97
CA GLY A 244 1.42 -12.70 10.90
C GLY A 244 1.61 -14.19 11.14
N LEU A 245 2.04 -14.57 12.34
CA LEU A 245 2.17 -15.97 12.73
C LEU A 245 0.82 -16.69 12.65
N LEU A 246 -0.23 -16.13 13.24
CA LEU A 246 -1.58 -16.72 13.19
C LEU A 246 -2.06 -16.94 11.75
N LEU A 247 -1.92 -15.93 10.90
CA LEU A 247 -2.32 -16.00 9.49
C LEU A 247 -1.50 -17.04 8.73
N SER A 248 -0.19 -17.14 9.01
CA SER A 248 0.67 -18.13 8.35
C SER A 248 0.34 -19.57 8.72
N LEU A 249 -0.19 -19.81 9.92
CA LEU A 249 -0.66 -21.13 10.34
C LEU A 249 -1.94 -21.50 9.58
N ILE A 250 -2.90 -20.57 9.51
CA ILE A 250 -4.15 -20.76 8.77
C ILE A 250 -3.87 -20.99 7.29
N LEU A 251 -3.08 -20.11 6.66
CA LEU A 251 -2.73 -20.23 5.25
C LEU A 251 -1.82 -21.44 4.98
N GLY A 252 -0.89 -21.75 5.88
CA GLY A 252 -0.04 -22.94 5.76
C GLY A 252 -0.85 -24.23 5.72
N TYR A 253 -1.87 -24.34 6.56
CA TYR A 253 -2.75 -25.51 6.61
C TYR A 253 -3.71 -25.56 5.41
N PHE A 254 -4.51 -24.50 5.21
CA PHE A 254 -5.57 -24.50 4.21
C PHE A 254 -5.08 -24.30 2.77
N TRP A 255 -4.01 -23.52 2.57
CA TRP A 255 -3.50 -23.14 1.25
C TRP A 255 -2.20 -23.88 0.91
N GLY A 256 -1.29 -23.97 1.89
CA GLY A 256 0.01 -24.64 1.71
C GLY A 256 -0.07 -26.17 1.80
N GLY A 257 -1.17 -26.73 2.31
CA GLY A 257 -1.32 -28.17 2.51
C GLY A 257 -0.33 -28.77 3.52
N ILE A 258 0.19 -27.94 4.44
CA ILE A 258 1.17 -28.37 5.44
C ILE A 258 0.42 -28.94 6.64
N GLU A 259 0.86 -30.11 7.12
CA GLU A 259 0.26 -30.75 8.28
C GLU A 259 0.37 -29.89 9.55
N LEU A 260 -0.67 -29.92 10.40
CA LEU A 260 -0.68 -29.20 11.68
C LEU A 260 0.44 -29.66 12.62
N SER A 261 0.83 -30.93 12.56
CA SER A 261 1.98 -31.50 13.28
C SER A 261 3.27 -30.74 12.97
N THR A 262 3.48 -30.42 11.68
CA THR A 262 4.63 -29.67 11.18
C THR A 262 4.52 -28.20 11.61
N LEU A 263 3.35 -27.59 11.44
CA LEU A 263 3.10 -26.18 11.75
C LEU A 263 3.25 -25.82 13.22
N PHE A 264 2.90 -26.73 14.14
CA PHE A 264 3.08 -26.53 15.59
C PHE A 264 4.40 -27.06 16.14
N SER A 265 5.30 -27.55 15.27
CA SER A 265 6.61 -28.06 15.66
C SER A 265 7.73 -27.10 15.24
N PHE A 266 8.95 -27.44 15.65
CA PHE A 266 10.16 -26.76 15.17
C PHE A 266 10.28 -26.80 13.63
N GLN A 267 9.67 -27.79 12.96
CA GLN A 267 9.69 -27.89 11.50
C GLN A 267 8.98 -26.73 10.81
N TYR A 268 8.13 -25.96 11.51
CA TYR A 268 7.53 -24.73 10.99
C TYR A 268 8.58 -23.82 10.31
N PHE A 269 9.76 -23.67 10.91
CA PHE A 269 10.83 -22.83 10.37
C PHE A 269 11.47 -23.39 9.10
N GLY A 270 11.23 -24.65 8.74
CA GLY A 270 11.65 -25.26 7.48
C GLY A 270 10.63 -25.12 6.36
N THR A 271 9.53 -24.40 6.57
CA THR A 271 8.42 -24.30 5.61
C THR A 271 8.36 -22.93 4.93
N SER A 272 7.51 -22.80 3.90
CA SER A 272 7.18 -21.51 3.29
C SER A 272 6.43 -20.57 4.25
N CYS A 273 5.86 -21.06 5.36
CA CYS A 273 5.16 -20.24 6.34
C CYS A 273 6.06 -19.20 6.99
N VAL A 274 7.29 -19.56 7.38
CA VAL A 274 8.21 -18.58 7.99
C VAL A 274 8.58 -17.48 7.01
N VAL A 275 8.77 -17.83 5.72
CA VAL A 275 9.05 -16.86 4.65
C VAL A 275 7.85 -15.94 4.48
N ALA A 276 6.62 -16.49 4.49
CA ALA A 276 5.40 -15.70 4.44
C ALA A 276 5.32 -14.69 5.60
N VAL A 277 5.62 -15.11 6.83
CA VAL A 277 5.62 -14.19 7.99
C VAL A 277 6.65 -13.09 7.82
N ILE A 278 7.90 -13.43 7.48
CA ILE A 278 8.98 -12.45 7.30
C ILE A 278 8.62 -11.44 6.21
N THR A 279 8.21 -11.92 5.03
CA THR A 279 7.86 -11.04 3.90
C THR A 279 6.62 -10.21 4.20
N GLY A 280 5.57 -10.82 4.74
CA GLY A 280 4.34 -10.12 5.12
C GLY A 280 4.61 -9.02 6.13
N MET A 281 5.42 -9.31 7.16
CA MET A 281 5.83 -8.32 8.14
C MET A 281 6.66 -7.21 7.52
N ALA A 282 7.65 -7.55 6.68
CA ALA A 282 8.50 -6.56 6.01
C ALA A 282 7.67 -5.57 5.18
N VAL A 283 6.77 -6.08 4.34
CA VAL A 283 5.86 -5.26 3.53
C VAL A 283 4.95 -4.42 4.43
N SER A 284 4.40 -5.01 5.49
CA SER A 284 3.52 -4.29 6.42
C SER A 284 4.19 -3.13 7.13
N LEU A 285 5.44 -3.28 7.57
CA LEU A 285 6.18 -2.24 8.29
C LEU A 285 6.64 -1.12 7.36
N ILE A 286 7.09 -1.47 6.15
CA ILE A 286 7.55 -0.48 5.16
C ILE A 286 6.37 0.37 4.66
N MET A 287 5.24 -0.27 4.37
CA MET A 287 4.08 0.41 3.76
C MET A 287 3.11 0.97 4.80
N GLY A 288 3.06 0.41 6.01
CA GLY A 288 2.21 0.86 7.11
C GLY A 288 2.88 1.83 8.09
N GLY A 289 4.20 2.02 8.02
CA GLY A 289 4.95 2.92 8.89
C GLY A 289 4.86 4.42 8.57
N LYS A 290 4.01 4.82 7.61
CA LYS A 290 3.81 6.22 7.20
C LYS A 290 2.39 6.69 7.48
#